data_AF-A0A2V9QXH6-F1
#
_entry.id   AF-A0A2V9QXH6-F1
#
_cell.length_a   1.000
_cell.length_b   1.000
_cell.length_c   1.000
_cell.angle_alpha   90.00
_cell.angle_beta   90.00
_cell.angle_gamma   90.00
#
_symmetry.space_group_name_H-M   'P 1'
#
loop_
_entity.id
_entity.type
_entity.pdbx_description
1 polymer ?
#
loop_
_entity_poly.entity_id
_entity_poly.type
_entity_poly.pdbx_seq_one_letter_code
_entity_poly.pdbx_strand_id
1 'polypeptide(L)'
;MKTSTGFGFVKRKDGSYAYQGATDDDLKLMRSHSSPAVQVKAAGGIRTLDDVLRYRSLGVTRISATATEAILTKAKRRGME
;
A
#
# COMPACT_ATOMS: atom_id res chain seq x y z
N MET A 1 12.60 -10.23 -5.55
CA MET A 1 12.38 -8.92 -6.22
C MET A 1 11.53 -8.05 -5.32
N LYS A 2 12.05 -6.90 -4.86
CA LYS A 2 11.30 -5.93 -4.03
C LYS A 2 10.86 -4.79 -4.93
N THR A 3 9.62 -4.84 -5.43
CA THR A 3 9.02 -3.73 -6.15
C THR A 3 8.19 -2.91 -5.18
N SER A 4 8.82 -1.90 -4.57
CA SER A 4 8.09 -0.84 -3.88
C SER A 4 7.73 0.25 -4.88
N THR A 5 6.44 0.55 -5.02
CA THR A 5 5.97 1.78 -5.66
C THR A 5 6.24 2.96 -4.75
N GLY A 6 7.50 3.36 -4.69
CA GLY A 6 7.88 4.71 -4.27
C GLY A 6 7.68 5.69 -5.41
N PHE A 7 6.50 5.70 -6.06
CA PHE A 7 6.17 6.74 -7.01
C PHE A 7 6.00 8.04 -6.22
N GLY A 8 6.78 9.06 -6.57
CA GLY A 8 6.73 10.36 -5.89
C GLY A 8 7.90 10.70 -4.97
N PHE A 9 9.03 9.99 -5.00
CA PHE A 9 10.26 10.54 -4.38
C PHE A 9 10.89 11.65 -5.25
N VAL A 10 10.07 12.54 -5.80
CA VAL A 10 10.50 13.69 -6.60
C VAL A 10 10.59 14.89 -5.68
N LYS A 11 11.78 15.48 -5.60
CA LYS A 11 12.03 16.70 -4.85
C LYS A 11 11.40 17.87 -5.61
N ARG A 12 10.46 18.57 -4.97
CA ARG A 12 9.86 19.79 -5.49
C ARG A 12 10.82 20.96 -5.34
N LYS A 13 10.56 22.05 -6.08
CA LYS A 13 11.41 23.26 -6.09
C LYS A 13 11.55 23.92 -4.71
N ASP A 14 10.58 23.71 -3.82
CA ASP A 14 10.57 24.18 -2.43
C ASP A 14 11.33 23.25 -1.46
N GLY A 15 11.93 22.17 -1.96
CA GLY A 15 12.64 21.17 -1.16
C GLY A 15 11.76 20.10 -0.53
N SER A 16 10.43 20.18 -0.68
CA SER A 16 9.50 19.15 -0.21
C SER A 16 9.54 17.91 -1.11
N TYR A 17 9.26 16.74 -0.54
CA TYR A 17 9.11 15.50 -1.32
C TYR A 17 7.64 15.26 -1.65
N ALA A 18 7.35 14.98 -2.92
CA ALA A 18 6.02 14.69 -3.42
C ALA A 18 5.56 13.24 -3.16
N TYR A 19 5.54 12.80 -1.91
CA TYR A 19 5.24 11.40 -1.63
C TYR A 19 3.72 11.12 -1.59
N GLN A 20 3.20 10.47 -2.63
CA GLN A 20 1.79 10.08 -2.72
C GLN A 20 1.51 8.67 -2.16
N GLY A 21 2.54 7.81 -2.03
CA GLY A 21 2.40 6.43 -1.61
C GLY A 21 1.78 5.53 -2.69
N ALA A 22 1.37 4.32 -2.34
CA ALA A 22 0.74 3.39 -3.26
C ALA A 22 -0.68 3.85 -3.64
N THR A 23 -0.97 3.90 -4.94
CA THR A 23 -2.31 4.19 -5.49
C THR A 23 -2.98 2.94 -6.06
N ASP A 24 -4.30 2.96 -6.20
CA ASP A 24 -5.05 1.85 -6.80
C ASP A 24 -4.58 1.54 -8.23
N ASP A 25 -4.27 2.57 -9.03
CA ASP A 25 -3.85 2.42 -10.41
C ASP A 25 -2.46 1.78 -10.51
N ASP A 26 -1.52 2.18 -9.65
CA ASP A 26 -0.19 1.56 -9.58
C ASP A 26 -0.29 0.08 -9.24
N LEU A 27 -1.12 -0.26 -8.25
CA LEU A 27 -1.28 -1.63 -7.77
C LEU A 27 -1.94 -2.51 -8.83
N LYS A 28 -2.96 -2.02 -9.53
CA LYS A 28 -3.59 -2.71 -10.65
C LYS A 28 -2.60 -2.92 -11.79
N LEU A 29 -1.87 -1.87 -12.19
CA LEU A 29 -0.86 -1.96 -13.24
C LEU A 29 0.21 -3.01 -12.90
N MET A 30 0.76 -2.95 -11.68
CA MET A 30 1.73 -3.94 -11.21
C MET A 30 1.15 -5.36 -11.26
N ARG A 31 -0.09 -5.54 -10.80
CA ARG A 31 -0.72 -6.86 -10.76
C ARG A 31 -0.97 -7.43 -12.15
N SER A 32 -1.40 -6.59 -13.09
CA SER A 32 -1.65 -6.97 -14.50
C SER A 32 -0.37 -7.38 -15.26
N HIS A 33 0.77 -6.77 -14.94
CA HIS A 33 2.04 -7.04 -15.63
C HIS A 33 2.99 -7.98 -14.88
N SER A 34 2.60 -8.47 -13.70
CA SER A 34 3.40 -9.39 -12.91
C SER A 34 2.84 -10.82 -12.99
N SER A 35 3.72 -11.82 -13.04
CA SER A 35 3.33 -13.23 -12.89
C SER A 35 2.66 -13.48 -11.52
N PRO A 36 1.70 -14.41 -11.40
CA PRO A 36 1.05 -14.74 -10.12
C PRO A 36 2.03 -15.09 -8.99
N ALA A 37 3.20 -15.63 -9.31
CA ALA A 37 4.24 -15.95 -8.32
C ALA A 37 4.90 -14.68 -7.72
N VAL A 38 4.79 -13.53 -8.38
CA VAL A 38 5.32 -12.26 -7.91
C VAL A 38 4.37 -11.63 -6.91
N GLN A 39 4.90 -11.38 -5.72
CA GLN A 39 4.22 -10.73 -4.62
C GLN A 39 4.26 -9.20 -4.77
N VAL A 40 3.11 -8.54 -4.60
CA VAL A 40 2.99 -7.08 -4.68
C VAL A 40 2.91 -6.50 -3.27
N LYS A 41 3.70 -5.45 -3.03
CA LYS A 41 3.74 -4.73 -1.75
C LYS A 41 3.20 -3.31 -1.88
N ALA A 42 2.16 -2.97 -1.12
CA ALA A 42 1.69 -1.59 -0.97
C ALA A 42 2.36 -0.91 0.24
N ALA A 43 2.81 0.34 0.05
CA ALA A 43 3.41 1.15 1.10
C ALA A 43 3.10 2.64 0.90
N GLY A 44 3.07 3.39 2.00
CA GLY A 44 2.82 4.83 1.99
C GLY A 44 1.34 5.18 2.09
N GLY A 45 1.00 6.10 3.01
CA GLY A 45 -0.38 6.62 3.14
C GLY A 45 -1.41 5.66 3.75
N ILE A 46 -1.09 4.38 3.96
CA ILE A 46 -2.02 3.38 4.51
C ILE A 46 -2.21 3.62 6.02
N ARG A 47 -3.39 4.10 6.41
CA ARG A 47 -3.70 4.45 7.81
C ARG A 47 -4.92 3.73 8.38
N THR A 48 -5.78 3.18 7.52
CA THR A 48 -7.04 2.56 7.96
C THR A 48 -7.12 1.09 7.58
N LEU A 49 -7.99 0.36 8.27
CA LEU A 49 -8.32 -1.02 7.91
C LEU A 49 -8.99 -1.09 6.53
N ASP A 50 -9.79 -0.09 6.17
CA ASP A 50 -10.49 -0.07 4.89
C ASP A 50 -9.51 0.08 3.72
N ASP A 51 -8.43 0.87 3.88
CA ASP A 51 -7.33 0.93 2.90
C ASP A 51 -6.64 -0.45 2.75
N VAL A 52 -6.44 -1.14 3.86
CA VAL A 52 -5.84 -2.49 3.86
C VAL A 52 -6.70 -3.48 3.10
N LEU A 53 -8.01 -3.49 3.35
CA LEU A 53 -8.95 -4.38 2.68
C LEU A 53 -9.08 -4.03 1.20
N ARG A 54 -9.14 -2.74 0.85
CA ARG A 54 -9.12 -2.26 -0.54
C ARG A 54 -7.89 -2.80 -1.25
N TYR A 55 -6.69 -2.61 -0.73
CA TYR A 55 -5.46 -3.06 -1.39
C TYR A 55 -5.35 -4.57 -1.48
N ARG A 56 -5.84 -5.32 -0.47
CA ARG A 56 -5.92 -6.78 -0.57
C ARG A 56 -6.82 -7.25 -1.73
N SER A 57 -7.95 -6.60 -1.96
CA SER A 57 -8.82 -6.91 -3.11
C SER A 57 -8.16 -6.67 -4.47
N LEU A 58 -7.14 -5.80 -4.53
CA LEU A 58 -6.35 -5.53 -5.75
C LEU A 58 -5.21 -6.55 -5.98
N GLY A 59 -5.11 -7.59 -5.14
CA GLY A 59 -4.07 -8.63 -5.27
C GLY A 59 -2.73 -8.25 -4.61
N VAL A 60 -2.74 -7.27 -3.70
CA VAL A 60 -1.58 -6.95 -2.86
C VAL A 60 -1.40 -8.03 -1.81
N THR A 61 -0.19 -8.58 -1.71
CA THR A 61 0.13 -9.65 -0.76
C THR A 61 0.76 -9.12 0.52
N ARG A 62 1.40 -7.95 0.48
CA ARG A 62 2.08 -7.35 1.64
C ARG A 62 1.76 -5.88 1.79
N ILE A 63 1.53 -5.46 3.03
CA ILE A 63 1.27 -4.06 3.37
C ILE A 63 2.37 -3.55 4.30
N SER A 64 2.73 -2.28 4.16
CA SER A 64 3.56 -1.58 5.14
C SER A 64 2.90 -0.28 5.52
N ALA A 65 2.50 -0.20 6.78
CA ALA A 65 1.85 0.94 7.40
C ALA A 65 2.62 1.29 8.68
N THR A 66 2.70 2.58 9.00
CA THR A 66 3.18 3.05 10.30
C THR A 66 2.06 3.06 11.35
N ALA A 67 0.79 3.05 10.90
CA ALA A 67 -0.40 3.01 11.75
C ALA A 67 -0.89 1.58 12.06
N THR A 68 0.02 0.61 12.12
CA THR A 68 -0.32 -0.82 12.27
C THR A 68 -1.19 -1.09 13.49
N GLU A 69 -0.88 -0.48 14.64
CA GLU A 69 -1.66 -0.65 15.87
C GLU A 69 -3.12 -0.21 15.71
N ALA A 70 -3.37 0.96 15.13
CA ALA A 70 -4.71 1.48 14.89
C ALA A 70 -5.51 0.58 13.92
N ILE A 71 -4.84 0.10 12.88
CA ILE A 71 -5.41 -0.83 11.88
C ILE A 71 -5.81 -2.14 12.56
N LEU A 72 -4.90 -2.77 13.30
CA LEU A 72 -5.16 -4.05 13.98
C LEU A 72 -6.24 -3.90 15.06
N THR A 73 -6.25 -2.79 15.80
CA THR A 73 -7.30 -2.50 16.79
C THR A 73 -8.67 -2.35 16.12
N LYS A 74 -8.73 -1.73 14.93
CA LYS A 74 -9.97 -1.67 14.14
C LYS A 74 -10.37 -3.06 13.63
N ALA A 75 -9.43 -3.90 13.21
CA ALA A 75 -9.68 -5.27 12.76
C ALA A 75 -10.29 -6.12 13.87
N LYS A 76 -9.67 -6.11 15.06
CA LYS A 76 -10.18 -6.80 16.26
C LYS A 76 -11.60 -6.34 16.63
N ARG A 77 -11.87 -5.03 16.60
CA ARG A 77 -13.22 -4.49 16.83
C ARG A 77 -14.26 -4.92 15.80
N ARG A 78 -13.83 -5.29 14.58
CA ARG A 78 -14.71 -5.85 13.54
C ARG A 78 -14.81 -7.38 13.60
N GLY A 79 -14.24 -8.03 14.62
CA GLY A 79 -14.25 -9.48 14.77
C GLY A 79 -13.31 -10.22 13.81
N MET A 80 -12.29 -9.53 13.29
CA MET A 80 -11.25 -10.14 12.46
C MET A 80 -10.09 -10.59 13.36
N GLU A 81 -9.75 -11.88 13.33
CA GLU A 81 -8.56 -12.47 13.97
C GLU A 81 -7.40 -12.64 12.98
#